data_AF-A0A379SL91-F1
#
_entry.id   AF-A0A379SL91-F1
#
_cell.length_a   1.000
_cell.length_b   1.000
_cell.length_c   1.000
_cell.angle_alpha   90.00
_cell.angle_beta   90.00
_cell.angle_gamma   90.00
#
_symmetry.space_group_name_H-M   'P 1'
#
loop_
_entity.id
_entity.type
_entity.pdbx_description
1 polymer ?
#
loop_
_entity_poly.entity_id
_entity_poly.type
_entity_poly.pdbx_seq_one_letter_code
_entity_poly.pdbx_strand_id
1 'polypeptide(L)'
;MVFCNTKKDCQAVCDALNAAGQSALALHGDLEQRDRDQTLVRFTNGSARILVATDVAARGLDIKSLELVVNYELAWDPEAHVHRIGRTARAGSSGLAISFCAPEEAQRANILSEMLQLKLNWLNAPARQPLLPLAAEMATLCIDGGKKAKMRPGDILGALTGDIGLDGADIGKINVHPMHVYVAVRQAVAQKACKQLQNGKIKGKSCRVRLLK
;
A
#
# COMPACT_ATOMS: atom_id res chain seq x y z
N MET A 1 -4.96 -6.20 -0.96
CA MET A 1 -5.25 -5.16 -1.96
C MET A 1 -6.69 -5.32 -2.41
N VAL A 2 -7.40 -4.22 -2.56
CA VAL A 2 -8.81 -4.18 -2.97
C VAL A 2 -8.90 -3.55 -4.36
N PHE A 3 -9.64 -4.17 -5.27
CA PHE A 3 -9.85 -3.67 -6.62
C PHE A 3 -11.27 -3.14 -6.81
N CYS A 4 -11.39 -1.96 -7.38
CA CYS A 4 -12.65 -1.31 -7.75
C CYS A 4 -12.65 -1.01 -9.26
N ASN A 5 -13.84 -0.97 -9.87
CA ASN A 5 -13.97 -0.71 -11.29
C ASN A 5 -13.77 0.78 -11.62
N THR A 6 -14.23 1.68 -10.75
CA THR A 6 -14.14 3.13 -10.97
C THR A 6 -13.28 3.83 -9.93
N LYS A 7 -12.77 5.02 -10.30
CA LYS A 7 -12.03 5.89 -9.39
C LYS A 7 -12.89 6.42 -8.23
N LYS A 8 -14.20 6.61 -8.46
CA LYS A 8 -15.14 7.07 -7.44
C LYS A 8 -15.34 6.00 -6.38
N ASP A 9 -15.54 4.76 -6.81
CA ASP A 9 -15.70 3.62 -5.90
C ASP A 9 -14.40 3.36 -5.13
N CYS A 10 -13.26 3.46 -5.81
CA CYS A 10 -11.94 3.36 -5.18
C CYS A 10 -11.80 4.35 -4.00
N GLN A 11 -12.18 5.61 -4.20
CA GLN A 11 -12.13 6.62 -3.14
C GLN A 11 -13.17 6.33 -2.05
N ALA A 12 -14.43 6.04 -2.42
CA ALA A 12 -15.50 5.76 -1.47
C ALA A 12 -15.21 4.55 -0.56
N VAL A 13 -14.67 3.46 -1.13
CA VAL A 13 -14.24 2.27 -0.38
C VAL A 13 -13.09 2.61 0.56
N CYS A 14 -12.11 3.39 0.11
CA CYS A 14 -11.01 3.84 0.95
C CYS A 14 -11.50 4.67 2.14
N ASP A 15 -12.41 5.62 1.91
CA ASP A 15 -12.98 6.48 2.95
C ASP A 15 -13.78 5.66 3.96
N ALA A 16 -14.60 4.72 3.49
CA ALA A 16 -15.37 3.82 4.34
C ALA A 16 -14.46 2.93 5.23
N LEU A 17 -13.36 2.41 4.67
CA LEU A 17 -12.37 1.63 5.42
C LEU A 17 -11.69 2.47 6.50
N ASN A 18 -11.26 3.68 6.16
CA ASN A 18 -10.64 4.59 7.12
C ASN A 18 -11.62 5.03 8.22
N ALA A 19 -12.90 5.28 7.88
CA ALA A 19 -13.96 5.57 8.87
C ALA A 19 -14.21 4.38 9.81
N ALA A 20 -14.01 3.14 9.33
CA ALA A 20 -14.04 1.93 10.13
C ALA A 20 -12.73 1.65 10.90
N GLY A 21 -11.79 2.60 10.94
CA GLY A 21 -10.53 2.48 11.66
C GLY A 21 -9.47 1.62 10.97
N GLN A 22 -9.65 1.28 9.69
CA GLN A 22 -8.71 0.47 8.91
C GLN A 22 -7.70 1.38 8.22
N SER A 23 -6.43 0.97 8.16
CA SER A 23 -5.39 1.76 7.48
C SER A 23 -5.42 1.53 5.97
N ALA A 24 -6.12 2.40 5.23
CA ALA A 24 -6.36 2.27 3.80
C ALA A 24 -5.87 3.47 2.98
N LEU A 25 -5.39 3.21 1.76
CA LEU A 25 -5.03 4.20 0.75
C LEU A 25 -5.70 3.90 -0.59
N ALA A 26 -6.11 4.94 -1.31
CA ALA A 26 -6.64 4.83 -2.66
C ALA A 26 -5.55 5.06 -3.71
N LEU A 27 -5.61 4.33 -4.81
CA LEU A 27 -4.74 4.49 -5.97
C LEU A 27 -5.56 4.46 -7.27
N HIS A 28 -5.78 5.63 -7.86
CA HIS A 28 -6.56 5.81 -9.08
C HIS A 28 -5.98 6.91 -9.99
N GLY A 29 -6.57 7.07 -11.17
CA GLY A 29 -6.05 7.97 -12.23
C GLY A 29 -6.03 9.47 -11.90
N ASP A 30 -6.83 9.93 -10.94
CA ASP A 30 -6.84 11.36 -10.56
C ASP A 30 -5.66 11.78 -9.65
N LEU A 31 -4.84 10.83 -9.20
CA LEU A 31 -3.68 11.15 -8.38
C LEU A 31 -2.55 11.69 -9.25
N GLU A 32 -1.97 12.82 -8.83
CA GLU A 32 -0.70 13.28 -9.41
C GLU A 32 0.40 12.24 -9.19
N GLN A 33 1.40 12.24 -10.08
CA GLN A 33 2.51 11.27 -10.01
C GLN A 33 3.20 11.26 -8.64
N ARG A 34 3.35 12.43 -8.01
CA ARG A 34 3.96 12.56 -6.67
C ARG A 34 3.14 11.82 -5.61
N ASP A 35 1.82 11.96 -5.65
CA ASP A 35 0.93 11.40 -4.65
C ASP A 35 0.72 9.89 -4.89
N ARG A 36 0.74 9.47 -6.16
CA ARG A 36 0.85 8.06 -6.57
C ARG A 36 2.11 7.41 -6.02
N ASP A 37 3.27 8.04 -6.19
CA ASP A 37 4.54 7.52 -5.67
C ASP A 37 4.51 7.42 -4.13
N GLN A 38 4.01 8.45 -3.44
CA GLN A 38 3.88 8.44 -1.97
C GLN A 38 2.93 7.33 -1.49
N THR A 39 1.81 7.12 -2.16
CA THR A 39 0.84 6.07 -1.85
C THR A 39 1.48 4.68 -1.93
N LEU A 40 2.20 4.42 -3.03
CA LEU A 40 2.88 3.15 -3.24
C LEU A 40 4.00 2.92 -2.22
N VAL A 41 4.77 3.96 -1.91
CA VAL A 41 5.82 3.86 -0.89
C VAL A 41 5.21 3.56 0.47
N ARG A 42 4.17 4.27 0.90
CA ARG A 42 3.50 4.03 2.18
C ARG A 42 2.96 2.61 2.28
N PHE A 43 2.33 2.10 1.22
CA PHE A 43 1.82 0.74 1.19
C PHE A 43 2.97 -0.29 1.26
N THR A 44 4.01 -0.16 0.43
CA THR A 44 5.15 -1.10 0.43
C THR A 44 5.99 -1.03 1.70
N ASN A 45 5.97 0.10 2.41
CA ASN A 45 6.59 0.29 3.72
C ASN A 45 5.76 -0.25 4.88
N GLY A 46 4.53 -0.73 4.64
CA GLY A 46 3.62 -1.17 5.70
C GLY A 46 3.05 -0.03 6.54
N SER A 47 3.13 1.22 6.05
CA SER A 47 2.47 2.39 6.64
C SER A 47 1.00 2.52 6.27
N ALA A 48 0.54 1.70 5.32
CA ALA A 48 -0.85 1.38 5.11
C ALA A 48 -1.00 -0.13 4.92
N ARG A 49 -2.08 -0.72 5.45
CA ARG A 49 -2.34 -2.16 5.37
C ARG A 49 -3.21 -2.53 4.17
N ILE A 50 -4.03 -1.59 3.71
CA ILE A 50 -4.94 -1.79 2.59
C ILE A 50 -4.61 -0.78 1.49
N LEU A 51 -4.43 -1.29 0.27
CA LEU A 51 -4.40 -0.49 -0.95
C LEU A 51 -5.67 -0.79 -1.74
N VAL A 52 -6.50 0.22 -1.95
CA VAL A 52 -7.67 0.20 -2.82
C VAL A 52 -7.23 0.79 -4.16
N ALA A 53 -7.50 0.12 -5.28
CA ALA A 53 -7.03 0.58 -6.58
C ALA A 53 -7.97 0.25 -7.73
N THR A 54 -7.88 1.04 -8.78
CA THR A 54 -8.46 0.70 -10.10
C THR A 54 -7.50 -0.16 -10.91
N ASP A 55 -8.00 -0.92 -11.89
CA ASP A 55 -7.17 -1.75 -12.78
C ASP A 55 -6.08 -0.94 -13.47
N VAL A 56 -6.46 0.19 -14.08
CA VAL A 56 -5.54 1.07 -14.81
C VAL A 56 -4.42 1.55 -13.90
N ALA A 57 -4.75 1.98 -12.68
CA ALA A 57 -3.76 2.48 -11.75
C ALA A 57 -2.90 1.36 -11.14
N ALA A 58 -3.38 0.13 -11.09
CA ALA A 58 -2.67 -1.03 -10.55
C ALA A 58 -1.79 -1.77 -11.57
N ARG A 59 -1.94 -1.48 -12.87
CA ARG A 59 -1.06 -2.02 -13.91
C ARG A 59 0.38 -1.54 -13.70
N GLY A 60 1.34 -2.43 -13.97
CA GLY A 60 2.77 -2.14 -13.85
C GLY A 60 3.29 -1.95 -12.41
N LEU A 61 2.46 -2.15 -11.38
CA LEU A 61 2.95 -2.07 -10.00
C LEU A 61 3.88 -3.25 -9.68
N ASP A 62 5.12 -2.91 -9.33
CA ASP A 62 6.09 -3.84 -8.75
C ASP A 62 5.91 -3.89 -7.24
N ILE A 63 4.97 -4.71 -6.80
CA ILE A 63 4.73 -5.03 -5.39
C ILE A 63 5.01 -6.51 -5.16
N LYS A 64 5.59 -6.82 -4.00
CA LYS A 64 5.75 -8.20 -3.54
C LYS A 64 4.39 -8.92 -3.56
N SER A 65 4.42 -10.24 -3.67
CA SER A 65 3.20 -11.04 -3.61
C SER A 65 2.39 -10.68 -2.36
N LEU A 66 1.11 -10.38 -2.56
CA LEU A 66 0.21 -10.02 -1.49
C LEU A 66 -0.46 -11.27 -0.92
N GLU A 67 -0.80 -11.25 0.36
CA GLU A 67 -1.52 -12.37 1.02
C GLU A 67 -2.97 -12.45 0.57
N LEU A 68 -3.60 -11.28 0.35
CA LEU A 68 -5.03 -11.18 0.02
C LEU A 68 -5.28 -10.15 -1.10
N VAL A 69 -6.02 -10.60 -2.11
CA VAL A 69 -6.67 -9.76 -3.12
C VAL A 69 -8.18 -9.84 -2.93
N VAL A 70 -8.83 -8.68 -2.90
CA VAL A 70 -10.29 -8.57 -2.84
C VAL A 70 -10.76 -7.82 -4.08
N ASN A 71 -11.61 -8.44 -4.89
CA ASN A 71 -12.34 -7.74 -5.93
C ASN A 71 -13.63 -7.20 -5.30
N TYR A 72 -13.69 -5.88 -5.06
CA TYR A 72 -14.87 -5.24 -4.48
C TYR A 72 -16.07 -5.33 -5.43
N GLU A 73 -15.79 -5.24 -6.72
CA GLU A 73 -16.71 -5.51 -7.82
C GLU A 73 -16.07 -6.52 -8.77
N LEU A 74 -16.87 -7.31 -9.48
CA LEU A 74 -16.33 -8.24 -10.48
C LEU A 74 -15.66 -7.48 -11.62
N ALA A 75 -14.49 -7.96 -12.03
CA ALA A 75 -13.78 -7.44 -13.19
C ALA A 75 -14.65 -7.55 -14.44
N TRP A 76 -14.55 -6.55 -15.33
CA TRP A 76 -15.36 -6.47 -16.55
C TRP A 76 -15.09 -7.61 -17.53
N ASP A 77 -13.86 -8.11 -17.54
CA ASP A 77 -13.40 -9.13 -18.46
C ASP A 77 -12.41 -10.11 -17.78
N PRO A 78 -12.19 -11.29 -18.37
CA PRO A 78 -11.28 -12.31 -17.82
C PRO A 78 -9.83 -11.85 -17.68
N GLU A 79 -9.34 -11.02 -18.60
CA GLU A 79 -7.95 -10.56 -18.59
C GLU A 79 -7.72 -9.62 -17.39
N ALA A 80 -8.63 -8.68 -17.16
CA ALA A 80 -8.64 -7.86 -15.96
C ALA A 80 -8.72 -8.71 -14.70
N HIS A 81 -9.61 -9.72 -14.66
CA HIS A 81 -9.71 -10.63 -13.51
C HIS A 81 -8.38 -11.31 -13.19
N VAL A 82 -7.72 -11.90 -14.20
CA VAL A 82 -6.42 -12.57 -14.06
C VAL A 82 -5.35 -11.59 -13.57
N HIS A 83 -5.32 -10.35 -14.09
CA HIS A 83 -4.38 -9.33 -13.63
C HIS A 83 -4.58 -8.89 -12.17
N ARG A 84 -5.84 -8.88 -11.70
CA ARG A 84 -6.18 -8.58 -10.30
C ARG A 84 -5.71 -9.68 -9.38
N ILE A 85 -6.17 -10.91 -9.60
CA ILE A 85 -5.84 -12.06 -8.73
C ILE A 85 -4.35 -12.42 -8.83
N GLY A 86 -3.72 -12.16 -9.97
CA GLY A 86 -2.29 -12.32 -10.16
C GLY A 86 -1.41 -11.38 -9.32
N ARG A 87 -1.97 -10.54 -8.43
CA ARG A 87 -1.22 -9.79 -7.40
C ARG A 87 -0.91 -10.61 -6.16
N THR A 88 -1.62 -11.72 -5.96
CA THR A 88 -1.34 -12.71 -4.91
C THR A 88 -0.67 -13.96 -5.50
N ALA A 89 -0.27 -14.90 -4.65
CA ALA A 89 0.27 -16.21 -5.01
C ALA A 89 1.39 -16.19 -6.09
N ARG A 90 2.38 -15.30 -5.94
CA ARG A 90 3.55 -15.22 -6.84
C ARG A 90 4.75 -15.96 -6.25
N ALA A 91 5.67 -16.39 -7.11
CA ALA A 91 6.94 -17.00 -6.72
C ALA A 91 6.79 -18.21 -5.77
N GLY A 92 5.79 -19.06 -6.03
CA GLY A 92 5.54 -20.28 -5.25
C GLY A 92 4.87 -20.05 -3.88
N SER A 93 4.53 -18.81 -3.53
CA SER A 93 3.75 -18.52 -2.31
C SER A 93 2.27 -18.83 -2.53
N SER A 94 1.57 -19.25 -1.49
CA SER A 94 0.10 -19.31 -1.49
C SER A 94 -0.49 -17.91 -1.28
N GLY A 95 -1.76 -17.76 -1.62
CA GLY A 95 -2.43 -16.48 -1.61
C GLY A 95 -3.93 -16.65 -1.76
N LEU A 96 -4.70 -15.67 -1.27
CA LEU A 96 -6.16 -15.71 -1.31
C LEU A 96 -6.70 -14.61 -2.23
N ALA A 97 -7.60 -14.98 -3.13
CA ALA A 97 -8.38 -14.05 -3.93
C ALA A 97 -9.86 -14.24 -3.63
N ILE A 98 -10.51 -13.19 -3.14
CA ILE A 98 -11.96 -13.15 -2.85
C ILE A 98 -12.60 -12.15 -3.80
N SER A 99 -13.74 -12.50 -4.38
CA SER A 99 -14.55 -11.57 -5.15
C SER A 99 -15.90 -11.40 -4.50
N PHE A 100 -16.30 -10.14 -4.28
CA PHE A 100 -17.69 -9.85 -3.99
C PHE A 100 -18.48 -9.89 -5.29
N CYS A 101 -19.72 -10.33 -5.18
CA CYS A 101 -20.64 -10.43 -6.30
C CYS A 101 -21.99 -9.96 -5.78
N ALA A 102 -22.44 -8.80 -6.26
CA ALA A 102 -23.83 -8.41 -6.08
C ALA A 102 -24.75 -9.31 -6.94
N PRO A 103 -26.05 -9.43 -6.60
CA PRO A 103 -26.99 -10.23 -7.39
C PRO A 103 -27.00 -9.87 -8.89
N GLU A 104 -26.85 -8.58 -9.21
CA GLU A 104 -26.82 -8.06 -10.57
C GLU A 104 -25.55 -8.46 -11.34
N GLU A 105 -24.50 -8.88 -10.63
CA GLU A 105 -23.23 -9.31 -11.22
C GLU A 105 -23.14 -10.83 -11.42
N ALA A 106 -24.16 -11.61 -11.03
CA ALA A 106 -24.15 -13.07 -11.09
C ALA A 106 -23.91 -13.60 -12.52
N GLN A 107 -24.49 -12.95 -13.53
CA GLN A 107 -24.23 -13.30 -14.93
C GLN A 107 -22.76 -13.09 -15.31
N ARG A 108 -22.14 -12.01 -14.84
CA ARG A 108 -20.72 -11.73 -15.07
C ARG A 108 -19.85 -12.78 -14.39
N ALA A 109 -20.21 -13.21 -13.17
CA ALA A 109 -19.51 -14.28 -12.47
C ALA A 109 -19.48 -15.58 -13.28
N ASN A 110 -20.63 -15.97 -13.86
CA ASN A 110 -20.73 -17.17 -14.68
C ASN A 110 -19.89 -17.07 -15.95
N ILE A 111 -19.93 -15.94 -16.65
CA ILE A 111 -19.09 -15.69 -17.85
C ILE A 111 -17.60 -15.80 -17.48
N LEU A 112 -17.16 -15.17 -16.39
CA LEU A 112 -15.78 -15.27 -15.92
C LEU A 112 -15.40 -16.72 -15.58
N SER A 113 -16.30 -17.46 -14.93
CA SER A 113 -16.11 -18.87 -14.58
C SER A 113 -15.90 -19.74 -15.82
N GLU A 114 -16.73 -19.56 -16.84
CA GLU A 114 -16.66 -20.31 -18.10
C GLU A 114 -15.39 -19.97 -18.88
N MET A 115 -15.12 -18.67 -19.08
CA MET A 115 -13.96 -18.21 -19.86
C MET A 115 -12.62 -18.56 -19.20
N LEU A 116 -12.56 -18.55 -17.88
CA LEU A 116 -11.35 -18.91 -17.12
C LEU A 116 -11.30 -20.39 -16.75
N GLN A 117 -12.33 -21.18 -17.10
CA GLN A 117 -12.47 -22.58 -16.71
C GLN A 117 -12.32 -22.83 -15.20
N LEU A 118 -12.83 -21.89 -14.41
CA LEU A 118 -12.82 -21.95 -12.95
C LEU A 118 -14.14 -22.52 -12.46
N LYS A 119 -14.12 -23.13 -11.26
CA LYS A 119 -15.34 -23.48 -10.52
C LYS A 119 -15.60 -22.40 -9.47
N LEU A 120 -16.75 -21.73 -9.55
CA LEU A 120 -17.15 -20.76 -8.52
C LEU A 120 -17.40 -21.46 -7.19
N ASN A 121 -16.67 -21.05 -6.16
CA ASN A 121 -16.90 -21.44 -4.79
C ASN A 121 -17.70 -20.33 -4.09
N TRP A 122 -19.03 -20.42 -4.13
CA TRP A 122 -19.92 -19.45 -3.51
C TRP A 122 -19.85 -19.56 -1.99
N LEU A 123 -19.51 -18.46 -1.33
CA LEU A 123 -19.44 -18.34 0.11
C LEU A 123 -20.48 -17.33 0.58
N ASN A 124 -21.14 -17.63 1.70
CA ASN A 124 -21.97 -16.64 2.38
C ASN A 124 -21.08 -15.57 3.03
N ALA A 125 -21.59 -14.34 3.09
CA ALA A 125 -20.93 -13.30 3.86
C ALA A 125 -20.72 -13.77 5.31
N PRO A 126 -19.55 -13.51 5.91
CA PRO A 126 -19.31 -13.88 7.29
C PRO A 126 -20.32 -13.17 8.19
N ALA A 127 -20.69 -13.83 9.30
CA ALA A 127 -21.50 -13.19 10.32
C ALA A 127 -20.80 -11.90 10.80
N ARG A 128 -21.58 -10.88 11.13
CA ARG A 128 -21.03 -9.59 11.58
C ARG A 128 -20.24 -9.79 12.87
N GLN A 129 -18.93 -9.64 12.78
CA GLN A 129 -18.01 -9.74 13.91
C GLN A 129 -17.43 -8.36 14.24
N PRO A 130 -17.00 -8.14 15.50
CA PRO A 130 -16.23 -6.94 15.84
C PRO A 130 -15.00 -6.85 14.93
N LEU A 131 -14.87 -5.73 14.22
CA LEU A 131 -13.73 -5.49 13.35
C LEU A 131 -12.54 -5.07 14.20
N LEU A 132 -11.46 -5.84 14.14
CA LEU A 132 -10.18 -5.41 14.68
C LEU A 132 -9.52 -4.45 13.67
N PRO A 133 -8.97 -3.31 14.12
CA PRO A 133 -8.20 -2.44 13.25
C PRO A 133 -6.98 -3.17 12.67
N LEU A 134 -6.86 -3.18 11.34
CA LEU A 134 -5.62 -3.51 10.66
C LEU A 134 -4.67 -2.32 10.78
N ALA A 135 -4.10 -2.17 11.97
CA ALA A 135 -3.17 -1.09 12.28
C ALA A 135 -1.88 -1.25 11.45
N ALA A 136 -1.40 -0.14 10.91
CA ALA A 136 -0.09 -0.09 10.27
C ALA A 136 1.01 -0.13 11.34
N GLU A 137 1.91 -1.11 11.30
CA GLU A 137 3.02 -1.18 12.27
C GLU A 137 4.08 -0.10 12.03
N MET A 138 4.21 0.33 10.77
CA MET A 138 5.18 1.30 10.32
C MET A 138 4.53 2.66 10.07
N ALA A 139 5.34 3.71 10.10
CA ALA A 139 5.05 5.02 9.57
C ALA A 139 6.13 5.38 8.56
N THR A 140 5.79 6.20 7.55
CA THR A 140 6.74 6.60 6.51
C THR A 140 7.12 8.06 6.71
N LEU A 141 8.42 8.30 6.91
CA LEU A 141 9.01 9.63 6.88
C LEU A 141 9.38 9.99 5.44
N CYS A 142 9.12 11.22 5.04
CA CYS A 142 9.59 11.82 3.81
C CYS A 142 10.64 12.88 4.15
N ILE A 143 11.84 12.70 3.61
CA ILE A 143 13.02 13.53 3.83
C ILE A 143 13.33 14.22 2.50
N ASP A 144 13.46 15.54 2.52
CA ASP A 144 13.92 16.29 1.36
C ASP A 144 15.41 16.05 1.11
N GLY A 145 15.74 15.86 -0.16
CA GLY A 145 17.03 15.33 -0.58
C GLY A 145 16.89 13.87 -0.99
N GLY A 146 17.69 13.46 -1.97
CA GLY A 146 17.61 12.14 -2.56
C GLY A 146 18.86 11.86 -3.38
N LYS A 147 18.74 11.10 -4.48
CA LYS A 147 19.89 10.78 -5.35
C LYS A 147 20.60 12.05 -5.85
N LYS A 148 19.85 13.11 -6.19
CA LYS A 148 20.44 14.40 -6.64
C LYS A 148 21.23 15.10 -5.54
N ALA A 149 20.86 14.90 -4.27
CA ALA A 149 21.61 15.37 -3.11
C ALA A 149 22.74 14.42 -2.69
N LYS A 150 23.01 13.36 -3.49
CA LYS A 150 23.98 12.30 -3.21
C LYS A 150 23.71 11.56 -1.89
N MET A 151 22.43 11.45 -1.50
CA MET A 151 22.03 10.66 -0.34
C MET A 151 21.97 9.18 -0.70
N ARG A 152 22.42 8.33 0.23
CA ARG A 152 22.40 6.86 0.13
C ARG A 152 21.62 6.29 1.32
N PRO A 153 21.08 5.06 1.23
CA PRO A 153 20.39 4.42 2.34
C PRO A 153 21.22 4.38 3.63
N GLY A 154 22.53 4.14 3.53
CA GLY A 154 23.44 4.12 4.68
C GLY A 154 23.57 5.46 5.40
N ASP A 155 23.48 6.59 4.69
CA ASP A 155 23.53 7.93 5.30
C ASP A 155 22.31 8.16 6.20
N ILE A 156 21.16 7.66 5.76
CA ILE A 156 19.87 7.81 6.45
C ILE A 156 19.82 6.86 7.65
N LEU A 157 20.28 5.62 7.45
CA LEU A 157 20.41 4.64 8.52
C LEU A 157 21.34 5.17 9.63
N GLY A 158 22.52 5.68 9.27
CA GLY A 158 23.48 6.23 10.21
C GLY A 158 22.94 7.42 11.00
N ALA A 159 22.18 8.32 10.36
CA ALA A 159 21.53 9.43 11.06
C ALA A 159 20.45 8.93 12.06
N LEU A 160 19.71 7.88 11.72
CA LEU A 160 18.65 7.33 12.57
C LEU A 160 19.18 6.47 13.72
N THR A 161 20.24 5.70 13.52
CA THR A 161 20.79 4.80 14.55
C THR A 161 21.91 5.45 15.36
N GLY A 162 22.77 6.25 14.73
CA GLY A 162 23.89 6.92 15.38
C GLY A 162 23.43 8.15 16.16
N ASP A 163 23.06 9.22 15.44
CA ASP A 163 22.77 10.52 16.07
C ASP A 163 21.50 10.50 16.94
N ILE A 164 20.50 9.70 16.55
CA ILE A 164 19.18 9.64 17.20
C ILE A 164 19.07 8.47 18.19
N GLY A 165 19.91 7.45 18.04
CA GLY A 165 19.92 6.26 18.90
C GLY A 165 18.69 5.36 18.74
N LEU A 166 18.11 5.25 17.54
CA LEU A 166 17.08 4.24 17.27
C LEU A 166 17.70 2.86 17.06
N ASP A 167 16.95 1.83 17.43
CA ASP A 167 17.32 0.45 17.08
C ASP A 167 17.19 0.26 15.56
N GLY A 168 18.16 -0.42 14.95
CA GLY A 168 18.08 -0.81 13.54
C GLY A 168 16.85 -1.68 13.24
N ALA A 169 16.36 -2.43 14.22
CA ALA A 169 15.12 -3.21 14.12
C ALA A 169 13.86 -2.33 14.00
N ASP A 170 13.92 -1.06 14.39
CA ASP A 170 12.81 -0.12 14.25
C ASP A 170 12.76 0.57 12.89
N ILE A 171 13.79 0.34 12.06
CA ILE A 171 13.96 0.98 10.75
C ILE A 171 13.68 -0.07 9.67
N GLY A 172 12.68 0.21 8.85
CA GLY A 172 12.33 -0.62 7.71
C GLY A 172 12.99 -0.17 6.42
N LYS A 173 12.26 -0.36 5.31
CA LYS A 173 12.76 -0.06 3.97
C LYS A 173 13.09 1.42 3.81
N ILE A 174 14.21 1.70 3.14
CA ILE A 174 14.66 3.04 2.75
C ILE A 174 14.60 3.15 1.22
N ASN A 175 13.69 3.98 0.72
CA ASN A 175 13.50 4.23 -0.71
C ASN A 175 14.12 5.59 -1.07
N VAL A 176 15.19 5.57 -1.85
CA VAL A 176 15.86 6.81 -2.31
C VAL A 176 15.35 7.17 -3.70
N HIS A 177 14.56 8.24 -3.79
CA HIS A 177 14.09 8.84 -5.04
C HIS A 177 15.03 9.98 -5.47
N PRO A 178 14.85 10.57 -6.67
CA PRO A 178 15.71 11.65 -7.14
C PRO A 178 15.74 12.87 -6.21
N MET A 179 14.58 13.30 -5.70
CA MET A 179 14.43 14.51 -4.88
C MET A 179 14.12 14.26 -3.41
N HIS A 180 13.63 13.06 -3.07
CA HIS A 180 13.23 12.72 -1.71
C HIS A 180 13.78 11.35 -1.32
N VAL A 181 13.91 11.12 -0.02
CA VAL A 181 14.06 9.80 0.58
C VAL A 181 12.82 9.50 1.40
N TYR A 182 12.32 8.28 1.27
CA TYR A 182 11.31 7.76 2.16
C TYR A 182 11.90 6.67 3.02
N VAL A 183 11.62 6.70 4.32
CA VAL A 183 12.06 5.67 5.26
C VAL A 183 10.90 5.20 6.11
N ALA A 184 10.72 3.88 6.16
CA ALA A 184 9.78 3.25 7.08
C ALA A 184 10.41 3.21 8.48
N VAL A 185 9.67 3.62 9.49
CA VAL A 185 10.05 3.49 10.91
C VAL A 185 8.87 2.96 11.71
N ARG A 186 9.08 2.21 12.79
CA ARG A 186 7.95 1.77 13.63
C ARG A 186 7.14 2.95 14.14
N GLN A 187 5.82 2.79 14.21
CA GLN A 187 4.93 3.86 14.69
C GLN A 187 5.34 4.42 16.06
N ALA A 188 5.77 3.56 16.97
CA ALA A 188 6.17 3.93 18.34
C ALA A 188 7.31 4.97 18.38
N VAL A 189 8.24 4.92 17.42
CA VAL A 189 9.40 5.83 17.37
C VAL A 189 9.27 6.91 16.30
N ALA A 190 8.23 6.86 15.46
CA ALA A 190 8.08 7.70 14.28
C ALA A 190 8.10 9.21 14.57
N GLN A 191 7.42 9.63 15.64
CA GLN A 191 7.39 11.03 16.04
C GLN A 191 8.75 11.52 16.57
N LYS A 192 9.44 10.68 17.36
CA LYS A 192 10.78 10.96 17.86
C LYS A 192 11.76 11.09 16.70
N ALA A 193 11.74 10.12 15.77
CA ALA A 193 12.57 10.11 14.57
C ALA A 193 12.34 11.38 13.71
N CYS A 194 11.09 11.76 13.47
CA CYS A 194 10.75 12.95 12.69
C CYS A 194 11.30 14.23 13.31
N LYS A 195 11.06 14.44 14.62
CA LYS A 195 11.51 15.65 15.33
C LYS A 195 13.03 15.76 15.36
N GLN A 196 13.71 14.65 15.64
CA GLN A 196 15.17 14.68 15.72
C GLN A 196 15.82 14.87 14.35
N LEU A 197 15.30 14.25 13.28
CA LEU A 197 15.81 14.49 11.93
C LEU A 197 15.56 15.94 11.45
N GLN A 198 14.47 16.58 11.86
CA GLN A 198 14.22 18.00 11.56
C GLN A 198 15.26 18.93 12.20
N ASN A 199 15.73 18.60 13.40
CA ASN A 199 16.72 19.39 14.13
C ASN A 199 18.18 18.97 13.82
N GLY A 200 18.36 17.77 13.27
CA GLY A 200 19.65 17.19 12.95
C GLY A 200 20.19 17.59 11.58
N LYS A 201 21.29 16.94 11.20
CA LYS A 201 21.91 17.08 9.89
C LYS A 201 22.13 15.70 9.30
N ILE A 202 21.72 15.51 8.05
CA ILE A 202 22.07 14.31 7.29
C ILE A 202 23.23 14.70 6.39
N LYS A 203 24.39 14.03 6.55
CA LYS A 203 25.60 14.34 5.78
C LYS A 203 26.03 15.81 5.91
N GLY A 204 25.90 16.36 7.12
CA GLY A 204 26.25 17.76 7.42
C GLY A 204 25.29 18.82 6.86
N LYS A 205 24.16 18.42 6.25
CA LYS A 205 23.14 19.35 5.72
C LYS A 205 21.83 19.20 6.50
N SER A 206 21.17 20.32 6.79
CA SER A 206 19.81 20.33 7.33
C SER A 206 18.84 19.92 6.23
N CYS A 207 17.87 19.06 6.57
CA CYS A 207 16.87 18.55 5.64
C CYS A 207 15.48 18.77 6.22
N ARG A 208 14.50 19.06 5.37
CA ARG A 208 13.10 19.08 5.80
C ARG A 208 12.62 17.64 5.88
N VAL A 209 11.98 17.30 6.99
CA VAL A 209 11.43 15.96 7.22
C VAL A 209 9.98 16.08 7.64
N ARG A 210 9.12 15.21 7.13
CA ARG A 210 7.71 15.13 7.52
C ARG A 210 7.25 13.68 7.59
N LEU A 211 6.35 13.41 8.52
CA LEU A 211 5.56 12.17 8.52
C LEU A 211 4.50 12.26 7.42
N LEU A 212 4.44 11.25 6.56
CA LEU A 212 3.32 11.10 5.64
C LEU A 212 2.10 10.62 6.43
N LYS A 213 1.02 11.40 6.38
CA LYS A 213 -0.26 11.07 7.02
C LYS A 213 -1.16 10.37 6.04
#